data_AF-A0A2G5VDN5-F1
#
_entry.id   AF-A0A2G5VDN5-F1
#
_cell.length_a   1.000
_cell.length_b   1.000
_cell.length_c   1.000
_cell.angle_alpha   90.00
_cell.angle_beta   90.00
_cell.angle_gamma   90.00
#
_symmetry.space_group_name_H-M   'P 1'
#
loop_
_entity.id
_entity.type
_entity.pdbx_description
1 polymer ?
#
loop_
_entity_poly.entity_id
_entity_poly.type
_entity_poly.pdbx_seq_one_letter_code
_entity_poly.pdbx_strand_id
1 'polypeptide(L)'
;MIGFNFFGFGFPIIFGCPVAYGGPNEPAIKSIHNYLLDLFGSSVECRCKTSSRAKQLYPRPIWYIPKLQNLSALSISCHGEEESLRKVWSDFSMVPVFKHIDFSFLCLSVVDLHGSIIQRHEFMPKSQKLFPPKCKLYQAESIETTQFYISTPAILSLFQGRQAIVKCVFFEISYLIEFMNRWKSGKAFQKLECLQIEKVEDDGDGRDGDVTDFPQVLDRIGAKYIDETKTPPTHTVPKIHIEFHGANPNTPEIKSHAYVVRESDKRVASVLIQGRVFQFGVWDKTEEEFLRMME
;
A
#
# COMPACT_ATOMS: atom_id res chain seq x y z
N MET A 1 3.91 38.20 17.58
CA MET A 1 5.08 37.37 17.22
C MET A 1 4.69 36.58 15.97
N ILE A 2 5.14 37.01 14.78
CA ILE A 2 4.83 36.34 13.51
C ILE A 2 5.83 35.20 13.39
N GLY A 3 5.39 33.96 13.59
CA GLY A 3 6.21 32.78 13.37
C GLY A 3 6.40 32.59 11.88
N PHE A 4 7.64 32.74 11.38
CA PHE A 4 7.98 32.37 10.02
C PHE A 4 7.96 30.84 9.92
N ASN A 5 6.98 30.29 9.20
CA ASN A 5 7.04 28.91 8.72
C ASN A 5 8.13 28.86 7.66
N PHE A 6 9.28 28.28 7.98
CA PHE A 6 10.36 28.08 7.02
C PHE A 6 9.90 27.15 5.90
N PHE A 7 9.96 27.64 4.67
CA PHE A 7 9.89 26.82 3.47
C PHE A 7 11.30 26.63 2.94
N GLY A 8 11.73 25.39 2.81
CA GLY A 8 12.99 25.03 2.20
C GLY A 8 12.78 24.38 0.85
N PHE A 9 13.73 24.60 -0.05
CA PHE A 9 13.81 23.96 -1.35
C PHE A 9 15.11 23.16 -1.42
N GLY A 10 15.02 21.94 -1.93
CA GLY A 10 16.18 21.10 -2.13
C GLY A 10 16.06 20.23 -3.37
N PHE A 11 17.21 19.79 -3.86
CA PHE A 11 17.35 18.64 -4.74
C PHE A 11 18.08 17.57 -3.94
N PRO A 12 17.36 16.80 -3.10
CA PRO A 12 18.04 15.75 -2.35
C PRO A 12 18.46 14.69 -3.37
N ILE A 13 19.74 14.32 -3.36
CA ILE A 13 20.35 13.32 -4.26
C ILE A 13 19.52 12.03 -4.28
N ILE A 14 18.87 11.71 -3.15
CA ILE A 14 18.05 10.52 -2.95
C ILE A 14 16.74 10.57 -3.75
N PHE A 15 16.09 11.73 -3.94
CA PHE A 15 14.78 11.79 -4.59
C PHE A 15 14.85 12.06 -6.10
N GLY A 16 15.90 12.74 -6.56
CA GLY A 16 16.06 13.11 -7.97
C GLY A 16 14.97 14.04 -8.52
N CYS A 17 14.22 14.71 -7.64
CA CYS A 17 13.19 15.67 -7.98
C CYS A 17 13.26 16.91 -7.07
N PRO A 18 12.74 18.08 -7.52
CA PRO A 18 12.62 19.26 -6.66
C PRO A 18 11.68 18.95 -5.49
N VAL A 19 12.15 19.18 -4.26
CA VAL A 19 11.36 19.02 -3.04
C VAL A 19 11.17 20.37 -2.36
N ALA A 20 9.92 20.70 -2.04
CA ALA A 20 9.57 21.79 -1.15
C ALA A 20 9.06 21.22 0.18
N TYR A 21 9.57 21.71 1.30
CA TYR A 21 9.13 21.32 2.65
C TYR A 21 8.82 22.56 3.49
N GLY A 22 7.84 22.47 4.37
CA GLY A 22 7.47 23.54 5.28
C GLY A 22 6.35 23.12 6.22
N GLY A 23 6.07 23.95 7.23
CA GLY A 23 4.92 23.74 8.12
C GLY A 23 3.58 23.77 7.35
N PRO A 24 2.48 23.25 7.92
CA PRO A 24 1.19 23.17 7.25
C PRO A 24 0.59 24.58 7.05
N ASN A 25 1.01 25.25 5.96
CA ASN A 25 0.49 26.53 5.52
C ASN A 25 -0.02 26.37 4.08
N GLU A 26 -1.32 26.06 3.95
CA GLU A 26 -2.00 25.79 2.69
C GLU A 26 -1.77 26.88 1.63
N PRO A 27 -1.93 28.19 1.92
CA PRO A 27 -1.61 29.26 0.97
C PRO A 27 -0.19 29.18 0.38
N ALA A 28 0.81 28.89 1.21
CA ALA A 28 2.19 28.82 0.76
C ALA A 28 2.43 27.57 -0.10
N ILE A 29 1.93 26.41 0.33
CA ILE A 29 2.00 25.16 -0.46
C ILE A 29 1.33 25.35 -1.83
N LYS A 30 0.16 26.00 -1.87
CA LYS A 30 -0.55 26.29 -3.11
C LYS A 30 0.22 27.27 -4.00
N SER A 31 0.83 28.30 -3.43
CA SER A 31 1.63 29.28 -4.18
C SER A 31 2.86 28.62 -4.82
N ILE A 32 3.58 27.78 -4.06
CA ILE A 32 4.72 27.01 -4.57
C ILE A 32 4.27 26.05 -5.67
N HIS A 33 3.17 25.33 -5.46
CA HIS A 33 2.62 24.43 -6.45
C HIS A 33 2.28 25.15 -7.77
N ASN A 34 1.57 26.28 -7.69
CA ASN A 34 1.22 27.07 -8.88
C ASN A 34 2.48 27.56 -9.61
N TYR A 35 3.49 28.04 -8.89
CA TYR A 35 4.76 28.44 -9.49
C TYR A 35 5.46 27.27 -10.22
N LEU A 36 5.43 26.07 -9.64
CA LEU A 36 5.99 24.88 -10.28
C LEU A 36 5.19 24.47 -11.52
N LEU A 37 3.86 24.60 -11.49
CA LEU A 37 3.03 24.36 -12.68
C LEU A 37 3.30 25.39 -13.78
N ASP A 38 3.52 26.66 -13.44
CA ASP A 38 3.87 27.71 -14.41
C ASP A 38 5.25 27.43 -15.04
N LEU A 39 6.19 26.91 -14.26
CA LEU A 39 7.55 26.64 -14.72
C LEU A 39 7.67 25.35 -15.57
N PHE A 40 7.02 24.27 -15.13
CA PHE A 40 7.18 22.95 -15.73
C PHE A 40 5.97 22.49 -16.56
N GLY A 41 4.89 23.27 -16.55
CA GLY A 41 3.65 22.98 -17.26
C GLY A 41 2.65 22.14 -16.46
N SER A 42 1.40 22.13 -16.94
CA SER A 42 0.27 21.44 -16.31
C SER A 42 0.27 19.92 -16.51
N SER A 43 1.30 19.34 -17.12
CA SER A 43 1.47 17.88 -17.23
C SER A 43 2.27 17.28 -16.09
N VAL A 44 2.85 18.11 -15.21
CA VAL A 44 3.64 17.61 -14.08
C VAL A 44 2.75 16.98 -13.04
N GLU A 45 3.10 15.74 -12.68
CA GLU A 45 2.50 15.04 -11.56
C GLU A 45 3.13 15.46 -10.24
N CYS A 46 2.27 15.81 -9.28
CA CYS A 46 2.68 16.21 -7.96
C CYS A 46 2.58 15.04 -6.98
N ARG A 47 3.52 15.01 -6.03
CA ARG A 47 3.55 14.05 -4.93
C ARG A 47 3.48 14.81 -3.61
N CYS A 48 2.68 14.34 -2.68
CA CYS A 48 2.61 14.92 -1.34
C CYS A 48 3.06 13.89 -0.31
N LYS A 49 3.95 14.29 0.61
CA LYS A 49 4.35 13.48 1.76
C LYS A 49 4.02 14.22 3.04
N THR A 50 3.32 13.54 3.95
CA THR A 50 2.96 14.07 5.27
C THR A 50 3.34 13.09 6.36
N SER A 51 3.85 13.59 7.49
CA SER A 51 4.32 12.75 8.58
C SER A 51 3.98 13.37 9.93
N SER A 52 3.62 12.52 10.90
CA SER A 52 3.32 12.97 12.25
C SER A 52 4.52 13.19 13.18
N ARG A 53 5.76 12.97 12.70
CA ARG A 53 6.95 12.77 13.54
C ARG A 53 7.54 14.00 14.23
N ALA A 54 6.87 15.16 14.25
CA ALA A 54 7.41 16.40 14.83
C ALA A 54 6.90 16.71 16.24
N LYS A 55 7.02 15.79 17.21
CA LYS A 55 6.60 16.03 18.61
C LYS A 55 7.41 17.12 19.34
N GLN A 56 8.61 17.50 18.87
CA GLN A 56 9.47 18.44 19.63
C GLN A 56 9.33 19.92 19.27
N LEU A 57 8.69 20.29 18.15
CA LEU A 57 8.60 21.70 17.72
C LEU A 57 7.20 22.19 17.35
N TYR A 58 6.25 21.28 17.06
CA TYR A 58 4.89 21.68 16.69
C TYR A 58 3.84 20.79 17.37
N PRO A 59 2.90 21.38 18.12
CA PRO A 59 1.87 20.61 18.79
C PRO A 59 0.87 20.14 17.74
N ARG A 60 0.95 18.84 17.48
CA ARG A 60 0.00 17.97 16.78
C ARG A 60 0.26 17.76 15.29
N PRO A 61 0.25 16.50 14.85
CA PRO A 61 0.26 16.15 13.44
C PRO A 61 -1.09 16.50 12.82
N ILE A 62 -1.07 17.44 11.90
CA ILE A 62 -2.25 17.76 11.11
C ILE A 62 -2.12 16.95 9.83
N TRP A 63 -2.84 15.82 9.78
CA TRP A 63 -3.16 15.17 8.52
C TRP A 63 -3.72 16.24 7.60
N TYR A 64 -3.00 16.50 6.52
CA TYR A 64 -3.29 17.58 5.60
C TYR A 64 -3.05 17.06 4.20
N ILE A 65 -4.14 16.76 3.50
CA ILE A 65 -4.08 16.40 2.09
C ILE A 65 -4.31 17.69 1.30
N PRO A 66 -3.27 18.28 0.69
CA PRO A 66 -3.43 19.54 0.00
C PRO A 66 -4.29 19.35 -1.24
N LYS A 67 -5.22 20.28 -1.48
CA LYS A 67 -6.08 20.29 -2.66
C LYS A 67 -5.32 20.89 -3.85
N LEU A 68 -4.35 20.14 -4.38
CA LEU A 68 -3.50 20.55 -5.50
C LEU A 68 -3.96 19.93 -6.81
N GLN A 69 -3.72 20.65 -7.90
CA GLN A 69 -3.91 20.12 -9.24
C GLN A 69 -2.84 19.06 -9.51
N ASN A 70 -3.17 18.03 -10.30
CA ASN A 70 -2.26 16.94 -10.68
C ASN A 70 -1.59 16.19 -9.51
N LEU A 71 -2.18 16.21 -8.31
CA LEU A 71 -1.69 15.40 -7.20
C LEU A 71 -1.97 13.92 -7.50
N SER A 72 -0.93 13.18 -7.89
CA SER A 72 -1.05 11.78 -8.34
C SER A 72 -0.67 10.77 -7.26
N ALA A 73 0.23 11.13 -6.34
CA ALA A 73 0.69 10.25 -5.28
C ALA A 73 0.65 10.92 -3.91
N LEU A 74 0.28 10.14 -2.90
CA LEU A 74 0.15 10.57 -1.51
C LEU A 74 0.87 9.59 -0.58
N SER A 75 1.88 10.08 0.15
CA SER A 75 2.56 9.34 1.21
C SER A 75 2.18 9.93 2.57
N ILE A 76 1.68 9.08 3.46
CA ILE A 76 1.23 9.45 4.81
C ILE A 76 1.89 8.54 5.82
N SER A 77 2.43 9.12 6.89
CA SER A 77 3.04 8.36 7.99
C SER A 77 2.47 8.76 9.35
N CYS A 78 1.83 7.79 10.02
CA CYS A 78 1.26 7.85 11.37
C CYS A 78 2.16 7.06 12.33
N HIS A 79 2.84 7.77 13.23
CA HIS A 79 3.69 7.17 14.28
C HIS A 79 3.37 7.73 15.69
N GLY A 80 2.20 8.36 15.85
CA GLY A 80 1.76 8.98 17.10
C GLY A 80 1.17 7.99 18.12
N GLU A 81 1.00 8.47 19.37
CA GLU A 81 0.33 7.73 20.45
C GLU A 81 -1.19 7.69 20.27
N GLU A 82 -1.78 8.81 19.81
CA GLU A 82 -3.21 8.96 19.56
C GLU A 82 -3.44 9.84 18.34
N GLU A 83 -4.16 9.31 17.35
CA GLU A 83 -4.42 9.98 16.08
C GLU A 83 -5.91 9.91 15.75
N SER A 84 -6.50 11.03 15.31
CA SER A 84 -7.92 11.07 14.95
C SER A 84 -8.13 10.74 13.48
N LEU A 85 -8.70 9.57 13.20
CA LEU A 85 -9.02 9.13 11.84
C LEU A 85 -10.18 9.91 11.22
N ARG A 86 -10.98 10.62 12.03
CA ARG A 86 -12.11 11.42 11.52
C ARG A 86 -11.66 12.45 10.48
N LYS A 87 -10.57 13.15 10.74
CA LYS A 87 -10.06 14.16 9.81
C LYS A 87 -9.54 13.53 8.52
N VAL A 88 -8.79 12.43 8.66
CA VAL A 88 -8.25 11.62 7.57
C VAL A 88 -9.35 11.21 6.60
N TRP A 89 -10.45 10.67 7.12
CA TRP A 89 -11.57 10.21 6.30
C TRP A 89 -12.36 11.32 5.65
N SER A 90 -12.56 12.43 6.36
CA SER A 90 -13.15 13.63 5.77
C SER A 90 -12.33 14.07 4.55
N ASP A 91 -11.00 14.13 4.68
CA ASP A 91 -10.12 14.59 3.61
C ASP A 91 -10.08 13.60 2.45
N PHE A 92 -9.94 12.28 2.71
CA PHE A 92 -10.00 11.25 1.67
C PHE A 92 -11.32 11.23 0.91
N SER A 93 -12.44 11.61 1.54
CA SER A 93 -13.73 11.67 0.87
C SER A 93 -13.79 12.82 -0.15
N MET A 94 -13.06 13.91 0.09
CA MET A 94 -13.09 15.13 -0.72
C MET A 94 -12.07 15.16 -1.86
N VAL A 95 -11.05 14.30 -1.85
CA VAL A 95 -9.97 14.28 -2.85
C VAL A 95 -10.30 13.36 -4.04
N PRO A 96 -9.71 13.60 -5.22
CA PRO A 96 -9.77 12.65 -6.33
C PRO A 96 -9.10 11.32 -5.95
N VAL A 97 -9.34 10.29 -6.77
CA VAL A 97 -8.64 9.00 -6.63
C VAL A 97 -7.18 9.19 -7.02
N PHE A 98 -6.27 8.75 -6.15
CA PHE A 98 -4.82 8.84 -6.39
C PHE A 98 -4.35 7.69 -7.28
N LYS A 99 -3.28 7.91 -8.06
CA LYS A 99 -2.57 6.82 -8.74
C LYS A 99 -1.87 5.93 -7.72
N HIS A 100 -1.24 6.52 -6.70
CA HIS A 100 -0.53 5.78 -5.68
C HIS A 100 -0.76 6.34 -4.28
N ILE A 101 -0.89 5.45 -3.32
CA ILE A 101 -0.95 5.78 -1.89
C ILE A 101 0.10 4.97 -1.16
N ASP A 102 0.97 5.65 -0.43
CA ASP A 102 1.85 5.07 0.56
C ASP A 102 1.31 5.43 1.95
N PHE A 103 1.02 4.42 2.75
CA PHE A 103 0.35 4.58 4.04
C PHE A 103 1.04 3.79 5.14
N SER A 104 1.85 4.47 5.93
CA SER A 104 2.46 3.93 7.14
C SER A 104 1.60 4.24 8.37
N PHE A 105 1.12 3.20 9.04
CA PHE A 105 0.23 3.26 10.19
C PHE A 105 0.74 2.40 11.35
N LEU A 106 1.63 3.00 12.14
CA LEU A 106 2.30 2.37 13.27
C LEU A 106 1.83 2.96 14.61
N CYS A 107 0.58 3.40 14.67
CA CYS A 107 0.01 4.09 15.82
C CYS A 107 -0.37 3.10 16.96
N LEU A 108 -0.26 3.54 18.22
CA LEU A 108 -0.57 2.73 19.42
C LEU A 108 -2.07 2.68 19.70
N SER A 109 -2.78 3.76 19.38
CA SER A 109 -4.22 3.86 19.48
C SER A 109 -4.74 4.88 18.47
N VAL A 110 -6.02 4.81 18.13
CA VAL A 110 -6.68 5.80 17.26
C VAL A 110 -8.08 6.10 17.72
N VAL A 111 -8.51 7.33 17.46
CA VAL A 111 -9.88 7.76 17.69
C VAL A 111 -10.68 7.53 16.41
N ASP A 112 -11.72 6.69 16.50
CA ASP A 112 -12.59 6.36 15.37
C ASP A 112 -13.53 7.52 14.97
N LEU A 113 -14.37 7.29 13.96
CA LEU A 113 -15.32 8.28 13.45
C LEU A 113 -16.32 8.79 14.50
N HIS A 114 -16.60 7.99 15.54
CA HIS A 114 -17.55 8.26 16.61
C HIS A 114 -16.88 8.80 17.88
N GLY A 115 -15.56 9.01 17.87
CA GLY A 115 -14.82 9.49 19.04
C GLY A 115 -14.40 8.38 20.00
N SER A 116 -14.55 7.11 19.63
CA SER A 116 -14.10 5.99 20.47
C SER A 116 -12.62 5.72 20.25
N ILE A 117 -11.86 5.60 21.34
CA ILE A 117 -10.46 5.14 21.28
C ILE A 117 -10.47 3.65 20.97
N ILE A 118 -9.73 3.28 19.94
CA ILE A 118 -9.45 1.91 19.55
C ILE A 118 -7.98 1.67 19.87
N GLN A 119 -7.70 0.69 20.71
CA GLN A 119 -6.34 0.29 21.03
C GLN A 119 -5.77 -0.60 19.93
N ARG A 120 -4.43 -0.64 19.78
CA ARG A 120 -3.75 -1.42 18.74
C ARG A 120 -4.24 -2.87 18.61
N HIS A 121 -4.43 -3.56 19.74
CA HIS A 121 -4.90 -4.95 19.78
C HIS A 121 -6.34 -5.12 19.28
N GLU A 122 -7.13 -4.05 19.20
CA GLU A 122 -8.49 -4.04 18.69
C GLU A 122 -8.59 -3.60 17.22
N PHE A 123 -7.46 -3.30 16.57
CA PHE A 123 -7.49 -2.79 15.20
C PHE A 123 -8.09 -3.79 14.21
N MET A 124 -7.74 -5.07 14.34
CA MET A 124 -8.27 -6.13 13.47
C MET A 124 -9.79 -6.29 13.59
N PRO A 125 -10.36 -6.55 14.79
CA PRO A 125 -11.81 -6.71 14.95
C PRO A 125 -12.60 -5.44 14.65
N LYS A 126 -11.98 -4.24 14.71
CA LYS A 126 -12.62 -2.95 14.41
C LYS A 126 -12.16 -2.33 13.09
N SER A 127 -11.54 -3.10 12.20
CA SER A 127 -10.95 -2.62 10.94
C SER A 127 -11.93 -1.84 10.06
N GLN A 128 -13.21 -2.22 10.02
CA GLN A 128 -14.23 -1.50 9.25
C GLN A 128 -14.57 -0.12 9.83
N LYS A 129 -14.39 0.08 11.14
CA LYS A 129 -14.51 1.41 11.78
C LYS A 129 -13.30 2.28 11.48
N LEU A 130 -12.14 1.63 11.37
CA LEU A 130 -10.90 2.28 11.03
C LEU A 130 -10.88 2.69 9.56
N PHE A 131 -11.25 1.82 8.63
CA PHE A 131 -11.20 2.09 7.19
C PHE A 131 -12.51 1.69 6.51
N PRO A 132 -13.48 2.61 6.43
CA PRO A 132 -14.82 2.29 5.97
C PRO A 132 -14.81 1.87 4.49
N PRO A 133 -15.72 0.99 4.03
CA PRO A 133 -15.69 0.46 2.66
C PRO A 133 -15.81 1.50 1.54
N LYS A 134 -16.34 2.68 1.86
CA LYS A 134 -16.48 3.81 0.94
C LYS A 134 -15.19 4.65 0.80
N CYS A 135 -14.11 4.28 1.47
CA CYS A 135 -12.86 5.01 1.42
C CYS A 135 -12.24 4.95 0.02
N LYS A 136 -11.88 6.12 -0.53
CA LYS A 136 -11.25 6.24 -1.85
C LYS A 136 -9.84 5.63 -1.91
N LEU A 137 -9.23 5.34 -0.76
CA LEU A 137 -7.99 4.57 -0.63
C LEU A 137 -8.01 3.31 -1.50
N TYR A 138 -9.11 2.56 -1.46
CA TYR A 138 -9.23 1.28 -2.15
C TYR A 138 -9.32 1.41 -3.67
N GLN A 139 -9.58 2.62 -4.17
CA GLN A 139 -9.73 2.89 -5.59
C GLN A 139 -8.41 3.30 -6.25
N ALA A 140 -7.35 3.53 -5.47
CA ALA A 140 -6.05 3.88 -6.01
C ALA A 140 -5.50 2.78 -6.92
N GLU A 141 -4.74 3.15 -7.95
CA GLU A 141 -4.17 2.15 -8.86
C GLU A 141 -3.08 1.31 -8.17
N SER A 142 -2.34 1.93 -7.25
CA SER A 142 -1.34 1.28 -6.43
C SER A 142 -1.42 1.70 -4.97
N ILE A 143 -1.14 0.77 -4.07
CA ILE A 143 -1.02 1.03 -2.63
C ILE A 143 0.22 0.36 -2.05
N GLU A 144 0.96 1.08 -1.23
CA GLU A 144 1.92 0.51 -0.28
C GLU A 144 1.44 0.84 1.13
N THR A 145 1.50 -0.11 2.04
CA THR A 145 1.17 0.16 3.44
C THR A 145 2.11 -0.57 4.38
N THR A 146 2.43 0.07 5.50
CA THR A 146 3.18 -0.52 6.60
C THR A 146 2.35 -0.40 7.87
N GLN A 147 2.04 -1.51 8.54
CA GLN A 147 1.12 -1.54 9.68
C GLN A 147 1.62 -2.46 10.81
N PHE A 148 1.14 -2.29 12.04
CA PHE A 148 1.46 -3.24 13.12
C PHE A 148 0.77 -4.58 12.89
N TYR A 149 -0.55 -4.57 12.85
CA TYR A 149 -1.32 -5.73 12.40
C TYR A 149 -1.63 -5.53 10.92
N ILE A 150 -2.06 -6.55 10.19
CA ILE A 150 -3.00 -6.28 9.07
C ILE A 150 -4.30 -5.80 9.71
N SER A 151 -4.25 -4.58 10.24
CA SER A 151 -5.36 -3.81 10.78
C SER A 151 -6.30 -3.37 9.67
N THR A 152 -5.85 -3.45 8.42
CA THR A 152 -6.66 -3.32 7.22
C THR A 152 -6.74 -4.63 6.44
N PRO A 153 -7.39 -5.69 6.96
CA PRO A 153 -7.83 -6.77 6.08
C PRO A 153 -8.70 -6.21 4.95
N ALA A 154 -9.31 -5.05 5.20
CA ALA A 154 -9.99 -4.22 4.23
C ALA A 154 -9.18 -3.93 2.95
N ILE A 155 -7.85 -3.82 2.96
CA ILE A 155 -7.07 -3.73 1.70
C ILE A 155 -7.19 -5.06 0.94
N LEU A 156 -6.94 -6.18 1.61
CA LEU A 156 -7.08 -7.54 1.06
C LEU A 156 -8.53 -7.94 0.73
N SER A 157 -9.53 -7.14 1.16
CA SER A 157 -10.95 -7.41 0.94
C SER A 157 -11.63 -6.39 0.01
N LEU A 158 -11.12 -5.18 -0.15
CA LEU A 158 -11.81 -4.06 -0.81
C LEU A 158 -11.00 -3.35 -1.88
N PHE A 159 -9.68 -3.57 -1.95
CA PHE A 159 -8.83 -2.93 -2.94
C PHE A 159 -9.27 -3.25 -4.38
N GLN A 160 -9.24 -2.23 -5.24
CA GLN A 160 -9.74 -2.27 -6.62
C GLN A 160 -8.65 -1.91 -7.64
N GLY A 161 -7.44 -1.59 -7.17
CA GLY A 161 -6.31 -1.23 -8.02
C GLY A 161 -5.57 -2.43 -8.61
N ARG A 162 -4.40 -2.14 -9.14
CA ARG A 162 -3.53 -3.05 -9.89
C ARG A 162 -2.37 -3.58 -9.05
N GLN A 163 -1.80 -2.77 -8.16
CA GLN A 163 -0.59 -3.16 -7.42
C GLN A 163 -0.70 -2.86 -5.93
N ALA A 164 -0.45 -3.86 -5.07
CA ALA A 164 -0.50 -3.69 -3.62
C ALA A 164 0.74 -4.27 -2.93
N ILE A 165 1.31 -3.51 -2.00
CA ILE A 165 2.37 -3.97 -1.09
C ILE A 165 1.88 -3.75 0.33
N VAL A 166 1.82 -4.80 1.13
CA VAL A 166 1.35 -4.78 2.51
C VAL A 166 2.45 -5.30 3.43
N LYS A 167 3.06 -4.40 4.19
CA LYS A 167 4.03 -4.71 5.23
C LYS A 167 3.32 -4.72 6.58
N CYS A 168 3.49 -5.78 7.36
CA CYS A 168 2.85 -5.92 8.66
C CYS A 168 3.71 -6.65 9.68
N VAL A 169 3.58 -6.35 10.96
CA VAL A 169 4.24 -7.12 12.04
C VAL A 169 3.46 -8.42 12.33
N PHE A 170 2.13 -8.32 12.38
CA PHE A 170 1.23 -9.45 12.64
C PHE A 170 0.27 -9.69 11.48
N PHE A 171 0.08 -10.98 11.13
CA PHE A 171 -0.76 -11.41 10.01
C PHE A 171 -1.55 -12.68 10.35
N GLU A 172 -2.86 -12.66 10.11
CA GLU A 172 -3.69 -13.86 10.14
C GLU A 172 -3.86 -14.44 8.73
N ILE A 173 -3.52 -15.72 8.57
CA ILE A 173 -3.57 -16.44 7.30
C ILE A 173 -5.00 -16.56 6.75
N SER A 174 -6.02 -16.49 7.60
CA SER A 174 -7.44 -16.49 7.20
C SER A 174 -7.76 -15.42 6.15
N TYR A 175 -7.20 -14.21 6.29
CA TYR A 175 -7.40 -13.14 5.32
C TYR A 175 -6.73 -13.42 3.98
N LEU A 176 -5.60 -14.13 3.98
CA LEU A 176 -4.96 -14.59 2.74
C LEU A 176 -5.86 -15.57 2.01
N ILE A 177 -6.38 -16.56 2.74
CA ILE A 177 -7.26 -17.59 2.20
C ILE A 177 -8.54 -16.95 1.64
N GLU A 178 -9.13 -15.99 2.36
CA GLU A 178 -10.30 -15.24 1.88
C GLU A 178 -9.99 -14.47 0.59
N PHE A 179 -8.89 -13.72 0.57
CA PHE A 179 -8.42 -13.01 -0.63
C PHE A 179 -8.29 -13.97 -1.81
N MET A 180 -7.60 -15.10 -1.62
CA MET A 180 -7.36 -16.10 -2.65
C MET A 180 -8.67 -16.71 -3.17
N ASN A 181 -9.60 -17.07 -2.29
CA ASN A 181 -10.90 -17.62 -2.68
C ASN A 181 -11.73 -16.61 -3.50
N ARG A 182 -11.67 -15.32 -3.14
CA ARG A 182 -12.38 -14.26 -3.86
C ARG A 182 -11.77 -13.96 -5.22
N TRP A 183 -10.43 -13.98 -5.33
CA TRP A 183 -9.75 -13.84 -6.60
C TRP A 183 -10.01 -15.06 -7.50
N LYS A 184 -9.85 -16.29 -6.98
CA LYS A 184 -10.07 -17.54 -7.74
C LYS A 184 -11.50 -17.65 -8.26
N SER A 185 -12.51 -17.29 -7.47
CA SER A 185 -13.91 -17.29 -7.92
C SER A 185 -14.25 -16.16 -8.91
N GLY A 186 -13.32 -15.22 -9.16
CA GLY A 186 -13.55 -14.05 -10.02
C GLY A 186 -14.46 -12.98 -9.41
N LYS A 187 -14.80 -13.09 -8.12
CA LYS A 187 -15.69 -12.15 -7.43
C LYS A 187 -15.02 -10.82 -7.10
N ALA A 188 -13.69 -10.77 -7.00
CA ALA A 188 -12.95 -9.56 -6.67
C ALA A 188 -11.59 -9.49 -7.37
N PHE A 189 -10.94 -8.32 -7.28
CA PHE A 189 -9.55 -8.10 -7.70
C PHE A 189 -9.29 -8.33 -9.19
N GLN A 190 -10.26 -7.98 -10.04
CA GLN A 190 -10.17 -8.23 -11.49
C GLN A 190 -9.03 -7.44 -12.15
N LYS A 191 -8.69 -6.27 -11.60
CA LYS A 191 -7.61 -5.39 -12.08
C LYS A 191 -6.25 -5.71 -11.47
N LEU A 192 -6.17 -6.57 -10.47
CA LEU A 192 -4.94 -6.83 -9.74
C LEU A 192 -3.91 -7.50 -10.65
N GLU A 193 -2.68 -6.99 -10.62
CA GLU A 193 -1.51 -7.47 -11.34
C GLU A 193 -0.47 -8.03 -10.38
N CYS A 194 -0.30 -7.38 -9.23
CA CYS A 194 0.70 -7.78 -8.23
C CYS A 194 0.20 -7.50 -6.80
N LEU A 195 0.36 -8.47 -5.92
CA LEU A 195 0.22 -8.31 -4.47
C LEU A 195 1.46 -8.87 -3.79
N GLN A 196 2.05 -8.10 -2.88
CA GLN A 196 3.08 -8.56 -1.97
C GLN A 196 2.61 -8.34 -0.53
N ILE A 197 2.78 -9.35 0.32
CA ILE A 197 2.60 -9.26 1.76
C ILE A 197 3.93 -9.62 2.40
N GLU A 198 4.43 -8.75 3.28
CA GLU A 198 5.72 -8.91 3.93
C GLU A 198 5.56 -8.78 5.44
N LYS A 199 6.01 -9.80 6.18
CA LYS A 199 6.06 -9.76 7.63
C LYS A 199 7.35 -9.07 8.10
N VAL A 200 7.21 -7.90 8.72
CA VAL A 200 8.30 -7.08 9.27
C VAL A 200 8.61 -7.54 10.70
N GLU A 201 9.87 -7.46 11.14
CA GLU A 201 10.25 -7.78 12.52
C GLU A 201 9.68 -6.77 13.53
N ASP A 202 9.34 -7.25 14.73
CA ASP A 202 9.04 -6.39 15.86
C ASP A 202 10.35 -6.04 16.58
N ASP A 203 10.70 -4.75 16.63
CA ASP A 203 11.97 -4.28 17.17
C ASP A 203 12.03 -4.31 18.72
N GLY A 204 11.01 -4.83 19.45
CA GLY A 204 10.91 -4.49 20.88
C GLY A 204 10.26 -5.42 21.91
N ASP A 205 9.57 -6.52 21.58
CA ASP A 205 8.84 -7.27 22.62
C ASP A 205 9.35 -8.70 22.90
N GLY A 206 10.44 -9.15 22.26
CA GLY A 206 11.05 -10.46 22.55
C GLY A 206 10.11 -11.66 22.41
N ARG A 207 8.89 -11.44 21.90
CA ARG A 207 7.99 -12.48 21.45
C ARG A 207 8.53 -12.93 20.11
N ASP A 208 9.42 -13.91 20.17
CA ASP A 208 9.72 -14.83 19.08
C ASP A 208 8.38 -15.37 18.58
N GLY A 209 7.83 -14.66 17.62
CA GLY A 209 6.43 -14.70 17.25
C GLY A 209 6.28 -15.35 15.90
N ASP A 210 6.41 -16.67 15.93
CA ASP A 210 5.77 -17.61 15.03
C ASP A 210 6.39 -17.77 13.63
N VAL A 211 6.84 -19.02 13.41
CA VAL A 211 7.13 -19.60 12.10
C VAL A 211 5.93 -19.27 11.24
N THR A 212 6.19 -18.56 10.15
CA THR A 212 5.12 -18.11 9.29
C THR A 212 4.48 -19.35 8.69
N ASP A 213 3.24 -19.67 9.09
CA ASP A 213 2.47 -20.84 8.65
C ASP A 213 2.05 -20.74 7.15
N PHE A 214 2.74 -19.90 6.38
CA PHE A 214 2.60 -19.79 4.93
C PHE A 214 2.74 -21.15 4.20
N PRO A 215 3.57 -22.14 4.63
CA PRO A 215 3.67 -23.41 3.92
C PRO A 215 2.32 -24.12 3.73
N GLN A 216 1.43 -24.07 4.74
CA GLN A 216 0.10 -24.68 4.65
C GLN A 216 -0.87 -23.89 3.76
N VAL A 217 -0.52 -22.67 3.35
CA VAL A 217 -1.39 -21.82 2.53
C VAL A 217 -1.55 -22.40 1.14
N LEU A 218 -0.48 -22.89 0.51
CA LEU A 218 -0.52 -23.42 -0.86
C LEU A 218 -1.52 -24.58 -0.99
N ASP A 219 -1.53 -25.48 -0.01
CA ASP A 219 -2.48 -26.59 0.04
C ASP A 219 -3.92 -26.10 0.22
N ARG A 220 -4.13 -25.17 1.16
CA ARG A 220 -5.46 -24.60 1.46
C ARG A 220 -6.05 -23.79 0.31
N ILE A 221 -5.23 -23.14 -0.49
CA ILE A 221 -5.67 -22.38 -1.68
C ILE A 221 -5.81 -23.29 -2.91
N GLY A 222 -5.44 -24.57 -2.80
CA GLY A 222 -5.43 -25.52 -3.91
C GLY A 222 -4.54 -25.04 -5.06
N ALA A 223 -3.29 -24.69 -4.73
CA ALA A 223 -2.29 -24.33 -5.72
C ALA A 223 -1.97 -25.54 -6.63
N LYS A 224 -1.81 -25.26 -7.91
CA LYS A 224 -1.24 -26.20 -8.89
C LYS A 224 0.26 -25.97 -8.97
N TYR A 225 0.97 -27.00 -9.42
CA TYR A 225 2.42 -26.97 -9.51
C TYR A 225 2.88 -27.23 -10.94
N ILE A 226 3.87 -26.45 -11.35
CA ILE A 226 4.68 -26.69 -12.53
C ILE A 226 5.64 -27.84 -12.21
N ASP A 227 5.85 -28.73 -13.18
CA ASP A 227 6.84 -29.81 -13.11
C ASP A 227 8.19 -29.29 -12.60
N GLU A 228 8.76 -29.95 -11.59
CA GLU A 228 10.02 -29.57 -10.94
C GLU A 228 11.20 -29.51 -11.92
N THR A 229 11.13 -30.26 -13.03
CA THR A 229 12.18 -30.28 -14.07
C THR A 229 12.12 -29.07 -15.00
N LYS A 230 10.99 -28.34 -15.04
CA LYS A 230 10.80 -27.17 -15.91
C LYS A 230 11.22 -25.89 -15.20
N THR A 231 11.79 -24.95 -15.94
CA THR A 231 12.03 -23.61 -15.40
C THR A 231 10.73 -22.81 -15.44
N PRO A 232 10.21 -22.32 -14.29
CA PRO A 232 9.00 -21.53 -14.28
C PRO A 232 9.24 -20.15 -14.91
N PRO A 233 8.22 -19.56 -15.56
CA PRO A 233 8.34 -18.22 -16.11
C PRO A 233 8.46 -17.18 -15.00
N THR A 234 9.17 -16.09 -15.27
CA THR A 234 9.35 -14.98 -14.32
C THR A 234 8.27 -13.93 -14.55
N HIS A 235 7.42 -13.70 -13.56
CA HIS A 235 6.47 -12.59 -13.58
C HIS A 235 7.14 -11.32 -13.05
N THR A 236 6.97 -10.21 -13.77
CA THR A 236 7.30 -8.86 -13.33
C THR A 236 6.50 -7.86 -14.16
N VAL A 237 6.11 -6.74 -13.56
CA VAL A 237 5.37 -5.66 -14.25
C VAL A 237 5.96 -4.29 -13.90
N PRO A 238 5.82 -3.27 -14.77
CA PRO A 238 6.22 -1.91 -14.43
C PRO A 238 5.48 -1.40 -13.19
N LYS A 239 6.18 -0.80 -12.25
CA LYS A 239 5.58 -0.15 -11.08
C LYS A 239 4.75 1.05 -11.52
N ILE A 240 3.56 1.17 -10.97
CA ILE A 240 2.70 2.35 -11.14
C ILE A 240 3.33 3.58 -10.47
N HIS A 241 4.09 3.37 -9.41
CA HIS A 241 4.79 4.42 -8.69
C HIS A 241 6.27 4.09 -8.49
N ILE A 242 7.12 5.05 -8.87
CA ILE A 242 8.56 4.98 -8.65
C ILE A 242 8.89 5.98 -7.54
N GLU A 243 9.29 5.46 -6.37
CA GLU A 243 9.50 6.24 -5.15
C GLU A 243 10.54 7.36 -5.37
N PHE A 244 11.67 7.02 -5.98
CA PHE A 244 12.76 7.95 -6.26
C PHE A 244 13.50 7.62 -7.56
N HIS A 245 14.22 8.61 -8.11
CA HIS A 245 14.99 8.42 -9.33
C HIS A 245 16.07 7.34 -9.15
N GLY A 246 16.09 6.34 -10.04
CA GLY A 246 17.01 5.20 -9.97
C GLY A 246 16.49 4.00 -9.17
N ALA A 247 15.29 4.11 -8.55
CA ALA A 247 14.62 2.93 -8.03
C ALA A 247 14.27 1.95 -9.15
N ASN A 248 14.24 0.65 -8.86
CA ASN A 248 13.87 -0.37 -9.83
C ASN A 248 12.46 -0.07 -10.40
N PRO A 249 12.33 0.12 -11.72
CA PRO A 249 11.08 0.50 -12.35
C PRO A 249 10.06 -0.64 -12.38
N ASN A 250 10.45 -1.88 -12.11
CA ASN A 250 9.59 -3.05 -12.13
C ASN A 250 9.32 -3.60 -10.73
N THR A 251 8.21 -4.33 -10.59
CA THR A 251 7.90 -5.09 -9.37
C THR A 251 8.97 -6.17 -9.14
N PRO A 252 9.17 -6.61 -7.89
CA PRO A 252 10.02 -7.76 -7.60
C PRO A 252 9.64 -8.95 -8.49
N GLU A 253 10.66 -9.66 -8.98
CA GLU A 253 10.46 -10.82 -9.83
C GLU A 253 9.82 -11.96 -9.04
N ILE A 254 8.80 -12.58 -9.62
CA ILE A 254 8.13 -13.76 -9.05
C ILE A 254 8.43 -14.93 -9.97
N LYS A 255 9.35 -15.79 -9.52
CA LYS A 255 9.70 -17.04 -10.18
C LYS A 255 9.22 -18.20 -9.33
N SER A 256 8.02 -18.71 -9.61
CA SER A 256 7.36 -19.73 -8.79
C SER A 256 6.89 -20.93 -9.60
N HIS A 257 7.07 -22.12 -9.04
CA HIS A 257 6.44 -23.34 -9.52
C HIS A 257 4.97 -23.44 -9.12
N ALA A 258 4.54 -22.72 -8.09
CA ALA A 258 3.15 -22.74 -7.64
C ALA A 258 2.32 -21.65 -8.33
N TYR A 259 1.14 -22.01 -8.79
CA TYR A 259 0.19 -21.10 -9.41
C TYR A 259 -1.26 -21.46 -9.10
N VAL A 260 -2.16 -20.51 -9.30
CA VAL A 260 -3.61 -20.71 -9.20
C VAL A 260 -4.30 -20.20 -10.46
N VAL A 261 -5.50 -20.72 -10.70
CA VAL A 261 -6.30 -20.37 -11.87
C VAL A 261 -7.62 -19.76 -11.42
N ARG A 262 -7.98 -18.64 -12.04
CA ARG A 262 -9.25 -17.97 -11.82
C ARG A 262 -10.36 -18.65 -12.61
N GLU A 263 -11.43 -19.03 -11.94
CA GLU A 263 -12.53 -19.83 -12.50
C GLU A 263 -13.26 -19.12 -13.63
N SER A 264 -13.49 -17.81 -13.46
CA SER A 264 -14.33 -16.97 -14.31
C SER A 264 -13.78 -16.73 -15.71
N ASP A 265 -12.45 -16.64 -15.85
CA ASP A 265 -11.79 -16.25 -17.10
C ASP A 265 -10.48 -17.00 -17.36
N LYS A 266 -10.18 -18.02 -16.56
CA LYS A 266 -9.02 -18.90 -16.67
C LYS A 266 -7.67 -18.20 -16.54
N ARG A 267 -7.64 -16.94 -16.06
CA ARG A 267 -6.37 -16.25 -15.83
C ARG A 267 -5.55 -16.94 -14.75
N VAL A 268 -4.25 -16.98 -14.97
CA VAL A 268 -3.29 -17.57 -14.03
C VAL A 268 -2.69 -16.51 -13.12
N ALA A 269 -2.41 -16.88 -11.88
CA ALA A 269 -1.51 -16.14 -11.02
C ALA A 269 -0.43 -17.04 -10.41
N SER A 270 0.82 -16.61 -10.48
CA SER A 270 1.93 -17.23 -9.76
C SER A 270 1.86 -16.86 -8.29
N VAL A 271 2.10 -17.84 -7.41
CA VAL A 271 2.11 -17.67 -5.96
C VAL A 271 3.48 -18.06 -5.44
N LEU A 272 4.22 -17.14 -4.84
CA LEU A 272 5.53 -17.43 -4.24
C LEU A 272 5.48 -17.12 -2.75
N ILE A 273 5.95 -18.07 -1.96
CA ILE A 273 6.16 -17.91 -0.52
C ILE A 273 7.64 -18.14 -0.27
N GLN A 274 8.32 -17.12 0.24
CA GLN A 274 9.74 -17.21 0.58
C GLN A 274 9.98 -16.52 1.92
N GLY A 275 10.34 -17.32 2.93
CA GLY A 275 10.53 -16.85 4.30
C GLY A 275 9.29 -16.12 4.81
N ARG A 276 9.41 -14.80 4.99
CA ARG A 276 8.37 -13.91 5.51
C ARG A 276 7.58 -13.15 4.44
N VAL A 277 7.80 -13.47 3.17
CA VAL A 277 7.20 -12.78 2.03
C VAL A 277 6.25 -13.72 1.28
N PHE A 278 5.03 -13.24 1.07
CA PHE A 278 4.07 -13.79 0.13
C PHE A 278 4.00 -12.88 -1.09
N GLN A 279 4.08 -13.45 -2.28
CA GLN A 279 3.97 -12.72 -3.54
C GLN A 279 2.96 -13.41 -4.46
N PHE A 280 2.19 -12.58 -5.16
CA PHE A 280 1.12 -12.99 -6.03
C PHE A 280 1.15 -12.15 -7.30
N GLY A 281 1.46 -12.78 -8.44
CA GLY A 281 1.60 -12.12 -9.73
C GLY A 281 0.58 -12.65 -10.73
N VAL A 282 -0.31 -11.80 -11.22
CA VAL A 282 -1.36 -12.16 -12.18
C VAL A 282 -0.84 -12.03 -13.60
N TRP A 283 -0.98 -13.09 -14.38
CA TRP A 283 -0.64 -13.14 -15.79
C TRP A 283 -1.84 -12.72 -16.64
N ASP A 284 -1.59 -11.96 -17.70
CA ASP A 284 -2.58 -11.75 -18.77
C ASP A 284 -2.51 -12.93 -19.77
N LYS A 285 -2.77 -14.14 -19.24
CA LYS A 285 -2.73 -15.42 -19.95
C LYS A 285 -3.73 -16.40 -19.36
N THR A 286 -4.32 -17.24 -20.19
CA THR A 286 -5.04 -18.44 -19.71
C THR A 286 -4.07 -19.48 -19.17
N GLU A 287 -4.58 -20.52 -18.51
CA GLU A 287 -3.77 -21.64 -18.04
C GLU A 287 -2.99 -22.31 -19.18
N GLU A 288 -3.63 -22.56 -20.31
CA GLU A 288 -2.99 -23.19 -21.47
C GLU A 288 -1.87 -22.32 -22.04
N GLU A 289 -2.11 -21.02 -22.17
CA GLU A 289 -1.11 -20.06 -22.66
C GLU A 289 0.06 -19.90 -21.71
N PHE A 290 -0.20 -19.92 -20.39
CA PHE A 290 0.82 -19.87 -19.36
C PHE A 290 1.69 -21.13 -19.38
N LEU A 291 1.09 -22.32 -19.52
CA LEU A 291 1.84 -23.59 -19.55
C LEU A 291 2.74 -23.71 -20.80
N ARG A 292 2.31 -23.17 -21.95
CA ARG A 292 3.12 -23.10 -23.18
C ARG A 292 4.36 -22.22 -23.08
N MET A 293 4.48 -21.38 -22.04
CA MET A 293 5.71 -20.60 -21.81
C MET A 293 6.89 -21.47 -21.37
N MET A 294 6.64 -22.74 -21.04
CA MET A 294 7.61 -23.70 -20.50
C MET A 294 7.71 -24.96 -21.37
N GLU A 295 7.27 -24.87 -22.62
CA GLU A 295 7.47 -25.87 -23.67
C GLU A 295 8.61 -25.43 -24.58
#